data_AF-A0A1B8EML2-F1
#
_entry.id   AF-A0A1B8EML2-F1
#
_cell.length_a   1.000
_cell.length_b   1.000
_cell.length_c   1.000
_cell.angle_alpha   90.00
_cell.angle_beta   90.00
_cell.angle_gamma   90.00
#
_symmetry.space_group_name_H-M   'P 1'
#
loop_
_entity.id
_entity.type
_entity.pdbx_description
1 polymer ?
#
loop_
_entity_poly.entity_id
_entity_poly.type
_entity_poly.pdbx_seq_one_letter_code
_entity_poly.pdbx_strand_id
1 'polypeptide(L)'
;MGIARDHQHLATTNTTTAEREAFKPMFALYLDIQKGKILDDLDETEARGRWKSFIGKWNRCELSEGWYDPSTYQKAVAAASELEPESRDSEPPSRDAPKQRYQRDEPSRREDPESSSDDSVGPALPGQDGRQGRGRMGPSIPNMQDLELRRENESEEAYTRRKEQREDMKYARKLDRKGQKEALDELVPRAEAGTRERQLEKKREKNETMKSFREKSPGAAEVPESELMGGGDSLGEFKAKKQEFERKKNDRELRREEMLMARAAERDERLQEYREKEDKTMAMLRGLARQNFGA
;
A
#
# COMPACT_ATOMS: atom_id res chain seq x y z
N MET A 1 35.58 30.40 -6.28
CA MET A 1 36.27 29.48 -5.34
C MET A 1 35.31 29.25 -4.17
N GLY A 2 34.98 28.04 -3.74
CA GLY A 2 35.42 26.72 -4.22
C GLY A 2 34.92 25.64 -3.27
N ILE A 3 33.60 25.44 -3.20
CA ILE A 3 32.98 24.41 -2.34
C ILE A 3 32.65 23.20 -3.22
N ALA A 4 33.70 22.54 -3.69
CA ALA A 4 33.61 21.31 -4.47
C ALA A 4 34.71 20.38 -4.01
N ARG A 5 34.33 19.13 -3.66
CA ARG A 5 35.15 18.09 -3.02
C ARG A 5 35.42 18.37 -1.53
N ASP A 6 34.62 17.72 -0.68
CA ASP A 6 35.04 17.07 0.60
C ASP A 6 33.83 16.39 1.29
N HIS A 7 33.08 15.59 0.52
CA HIS A 7 32.02 14.71 1.02
C HIS A 7 32.15 13.27 0.47
N GLN A 8 33.40 12.80 0.34
CA GLN A 8 33.69 11.37 0.28
C GLN A 8 34.29 10.93 1.62
N HIS A 9 33.92 9.73 2.08
CA HIS A 9 34.21 9.13 3.40
C HIS A 9 33.22 9.39 4.55
N LEU A 10 31.95 9.02 4.34
CA LEU A 10 31.13 8.45 5.43
C LEU A 10 30.50 7.12 4.98
N ALA A 11 31.33 6.08 4.98
CA ALA A 11 30.84 4.72 4.95
C ALA A 11 30.24 4.36 6.33
N THR A 12 29.01 3.86 6.32
CA THR A 12 28.43 3.04 7.40
C THR A 12 28.48 3.58 8.84
N THR A 13 27.76 4.67 9.12
CA THR A 13 27.30 4.98 10.48
C THR A 13 25.83 5.42 10.48
N ASN A 14 25.16 5.27 11.63
CA ASN A 14 23.77 5.71 11.81
C ASN A 14 23.70 7.24 11.65
N THR A 15 22.79 7.73 10.80
CA THR A 15 22.57 9.17 10.61
C THR A 15 22.25 9.82 11.96
N THR A 16 23.01 10.85 12.34
CA THR A 16 22.74 11.57 13.60
C THR A 16 21.39 12.30 13.51
N THR A 17 20.74 12.57 14.65
CA THR A 17 19.44 13.26 14.67
C THR A 17 19.53 14.64 14.01
N ALA A 18 20.67 15.33 14.16
CA ALA A 18 20.94 16.62 13.54
C ALA A 18 21.04 16.55 12.00
N GLU A 19 21.68 15.53 11.43
CA GLU A 19 21.65 15.29 9.98
C GLU A 19 20.21 15.07 9.47
N ARG A 20 19.39 14.35 10.27
CA ARG A 20 17.99 14.12 9.93
C ARG A 20 17.18 15.41 9.88
N GLU A 21 17.45 16.34 10.79
CA GLU A 21 16.79 17.65 10.82
C GLU A 21 17.26 18.54 9.66
N ALA A 22 18.57 18.61 9.39
CA ALA A 22 19.13 19.39 8.29
C ALA A 22 18.60 18.96 6.90
N PHE A 23 18.44 17.66 6.65
CA PHE A 23 17.89 17.15 5.38
C PHE A 23 16.36 16.97 5.38
N LYS A 24 15.66 17.25 6.49
CA LYS A 24 14.18 17.19 6.59
C LYS A 24 13.46 18.01 5.51
N PRO A 25 13.77 19.31 5.28
CA PRO A 25 13.10 20.09 4.23
C PRO A 25 13.33 19.49 2.83
N MET A 26 14.56 19.07 2.53
CA MET A 26 14.92 18.46 1.24
C MET A 26 14.16 17.15 1.00
N PHE A 27 13.98 16.35 2.05
CA PHE A 27 13.18 15.12 2.01
C PHE A 27 11.68 15.39 1.85
N ALA A 28 11.13 16.40 2.50
CA ALA A 28 9.72 16.79 2.36
C ALA A 28 9.42 17.19 0.90
N LEU A 29 10.23 18.09 0.32
CA LEU A 29 10.10 18.51 -1.08
C LEU A 29 10.33 17.34 -2.07
N TYR A 30 11.17 16.37 -1.72
CA TYR A 30 11.32 15.12 -2.48
C TYR A 30 10.07 14.23 -2.44
N LEU A 31 9.41 14.09 -1.29
CA LEU A 31 8.16 13.33 -1.19
C LEU A 31 7.01 14.01 -1.94
N ASP A 32 6.91 15.33 -1.85
CA ASP A 32 5.90 16.10 -2.57
C ASP A 32 6.08 15.95 -4.09
N ILE A 33 7.21 16.45 -4.64
CA ILE A 33 7.43 16.49 -6.09
C ILE A 33 7.57 15.08 -6.70
N GLN A 34 8.33 14.17 -6.10
CA GLN A 34 8.56 12.86 -6.72
C GLN A 34 7.53 11.78 -6.35
N LYS A 35 6.74 11.95 -5.28
CA LYS A 35 5.84 10.90 -4.78
C LYS A 35 4.41 11.36 -4.58
N GLY A 36 4.10 12.66 -4.74
CA GLY A 36 2.77 13.23 -4.52
C GLY A 36 2.30 12.99 -3.09
N LYS A 37 3.20 13.19 -2.11
CA LYS A 37 2.99 12.85 -0.70
C LYS A 37 3.53 13.96 0.21
N ILE A 38 2.64 14.56 1.00
CA ILE A 38 2.98 15.52 2.05
C ILE A 38 3.59 14.73 3.23
N LEU A 39 4.69 15.23 3.81
CA LEU A 39 5.42 14.52 4.86
C LEU A 39 4.57 14.28 6.12
N ASP A 40 3.69 15.21 6.44
CA ASP A 40 2.89 15.19 7.68
C ASP A 40 1.68 14.23 7.61
N ASP A 41 1.28 13.82 6.40
CA ASP A 41 0.24 12.81 6.15
C ASP A 41 0.78 11.36 6.25
N LEU A 42 2.08 11.16 6.51
CA LEU A 42 2.71 9.83 6.56
C LEU A 42 2.81 9.29 8.00
N ASP A 43 2.39 8.03 8.17
CA ASP A 43 2.75 7.24 9.36
C ASP A 43 4.25 7.31 9.64
N GLU A 44 4.63 7.46 10.91
CA GLU A 44 6.04 7.64 11.31
C GLU A 44 6.93 6.46 10.84
N THR A 45 6.37 5.24 10.80
CA THR A 45 7.07 4.06 10.28
C THR A 45 7.28 4.11 8.77
N GLU A 46 6.31 4.62 8.00
CA GLU A 46 6.42 4.81 6.55
C GLU A 46 7.38 5.97 6.23
N ALA A 47 7.33 7.05 7.00
CA ALA A 47 8.27 8.17 6.92
C ALA A 47 9.72 7.73 7.19
N ARG A 48 9.99 6.99 8.28
CA ARG A 48 11.32 6.40 8.58
C ARG A 48 11.80 5.45 7.47
N GLY A 49 10.91 4.64 6.90
CA GLY A 49 11.24 3.74 5.78
C GLY A 49 11.59 4.48 4.48
N ARG A 50 10.85 5.56 4.17
CA ARG A 50 11.15 6.44 3.02
C ARG A 50 12.41 7.27 3.24
N TRP A 51 12.64 7.76 4.46
CA TRP A 51 13.86 8.47 4.84
C TRP A 51 15.12 7.63 4.53
N LYS A 52 15.13 6.38 5.02
CA LYS A 52 16.23 5.44 4.74
C LYS A 52 16.43 5.19 3.25
N SER A 53 15.34 5.18 2.48
CA SER A 53 15.39 5.02 1.02
C SER A 53 15.88 6.27 0.30
N PHE A 54 15.55 7.47 0.78
CA PHE A 54 16.02 8.76 0.29
C PHE A 54 17.51 8.93 0.56
N ILE A 55 17.95 8.85 1.82
CA ILE A 55 19.36 8.93 2.21
C ILE A 55 20.20 7.86 1.51
N GLY A 56 19.66 6.65 1.36
CA GLY A 56 20.34 5.59 0.60
C GLY A 56 20.63 5.98 -0.85
N LYS A 57 19.71 6.65 -1.55
CA LYS A 57 19.94 7.18 -2.91
C LYS A 57 20.82 8.42 -2.91
N TRP A 58 20.62 9.32 -1.93
CA TRP A 58 21.37 10.56 -1.76
C TRP A 58 22.86 10.26 -1.64
N ASN A 59 23.23 9.36 -0.73
CA ASN A 59 24.61 8.95 -0.46
C ASN A 59 25.25 8.16 -1.63
N ARG A 60 24.44 7.61 -2.55
CA ARG A 60 24.92 6.96 -3.78
C ARG A 60 24.89 7.88 -5.01
N CYS A 61 24.54 9.16 -4.85
CA CYS A 61 24.37 10.12 -5.94
C CYS A 61 23.33 9.68 -7.00
N GLU A 62 22.29 8.93 -6.61
CA GLU A 62 21.28 8.33 -7.51
C GLU A 62 20.03 9.19 -7.75
N LEU A 63 19.89 10.35 -7.10
CA LEU A 63 18.86 11.33 -7.49
C LEU A 63 19.29 12.05 -8.77
N SER A 64 18.34 12.66 -9.50
CA SER A 64 18.71 13.50 -10.65
C SER A 64 19.54 14.71 -10.20
N GLU A 65 20.47 15.15 -11.04
CA GLU A 65 21.49 16.17 -10.73
C GLU A 65 20.94 17.38 -9.96
N GLY A 66 19.82 17.95 -10.40
CA GLY A 66 19.17 19.10 -9.76
C GLY A 66 18.65 18.91 -8.32
N TRP A 67 18.71 17.72 -7.73
CA TRP A 67 18.46 17.53 -6.28
C TRP A 67 19.67 17.90 -5.41
N TYR A 68 20.88 17.90 -5.99
CA TYR A 68 22.12 18.25 -5.30
C TYR A 68 22.46 19.75 -5.45
N ASP A 69 21.70 20.49 -6.25
CA ASP A 69 21.88 21.93 -6.44
C ASP A 69 21.53 22.73 -5.18
N PRO A 70 22.40 23.66 -4.72
CA PRO A 70 22.13 24.51 -3.56
C PRO A 70 20.84 25.34 -3.68
N SER A 71 20.44 25.70 -4.90
CA SER A 71 19.20 26.43 -5.18
C SER A 71 17.94 25.59 -4.90
N THR A 72 18.02 24.27 -5.06
CA THR A 72 16.92 23.34 -4.75
C THR A 72 16.79 23.13 -3.25
N TYR A 73 17.91 23.08 -2.52
CA TYR A 73 17.91 23.08 -1.06
C TYR A 73 17.31 24.37 -0.47
N GLN A 74 17.68 25.54 -1.01
CA GLN A 74 17.09 26.82 -0.60
C GLN A 74 15.57 26.87 -0.79
N LYS A 75 15.05 26.37 -1.93
CA LYS A 75 13.61 26.23 -2.16
C LYS A 75 12.93 25.31 -1.15
N ALA A 76 13.59 24.21 -0.78
CA ALA A 76 13.06 23.26 0.21
C ALA A 76 12.98 23.88 1.61
N VAL A 77 13.97 24.68 2.02
CA VAL A 77 13.96 25.42 3.28
C VAL A 77 12.88 26.51 3.27
N ALA A 78 12.72 27.25 2.17
CA ALA A 78 11.66 28.26 2.03
C ALA A 78 10.26 27.63 2.14
N ALA A 79 9.99 26.55 1.41
CA ALA A 79 8.72 25.84 1.46
C ALA A 79 8.40 25.28 2.87
N ALA A 80 9.42 24.80 3.59
CA ALA A 80 9.25 24.37 4.99
C ALA A 80 8.95 25.54 5.94
N SER A 81 9.49 26.74 5.66
CA SER A 81 9.21 27.96 6.43
C SER A 81 7.86 28.59 6.13
N GLU A 82 7.29 28.37 4.94
CA GLU A 82 5.93 28.82 4.57
C GLU A 82 4.83 27.92 5.17
N LEU A 83 5.18 26.69 5.57
CA LEU A 83 4.29 25.71 6.18
C LEU A 83 4.29 25.73 7.72
N GLU A 84 5.26 26.41 8.35
CA GLU A 84 5.17 26.76 9.78
C GLU A 84 4.02 27.76 9.96
N PRO A 85 2.95 27.42 10.70
CA PRO A 85 1.89 28.38 10.99
C PRO A 85 2.46 29.42 11.94
N GLU A 86 2.84 30.57 11.37
CA GLU A 86 3.33 31.74 12.08
C GLU A 86 2.44 32.00 13.30
N SER A 87 3.00 31.83 14.50
CA SER A 87 2.33 32.00 15.78
C SER A 87 2.08 33.50 16.04
N ARG A 88 1.17 34.06 15.23
CA ARG A 88 0.75 35.45 15.26
C ARG A 88 -0.26 35.68 16.39
N ASP A 89 0.28 35.91 17.57
CA ASP A 89 -0.27 36.95 18.44
C ASP A 89 -0.15 38.30 17.69
N SER A 90 -1.13 38.62 16.86
CA SER A 90 -1.24 39.92 16.17
C SER A 90 -2.68 40.18 15.76
N GLU A 91 -3.13 41.41 16.00
CA GLU A 91 -4.54 41.84 15.96
C GLU A 91 -5.30 41.53 14.66
N PRO A 92 -6.63 41.26 14.75
CA PRO A 92 -7.47 41.15 13.56
C PRO A 92 -7.66 42.54 12.92
N PRO A 93 -7.28 42.74 11.64
CA PRO A 93 -7.55 44.01 10.97
C PRO A 93 -9.04 44.11 10.62
N SER A 94 -9.74 45.08 11.23
CA SER A 94 -11.07 45.49 10.78
C SER A 94 -11.05 45.82 9.28
N ARG A 95 -12.00 45.25 8.54
CA ARG A 95 -12.26 45.62 7.15
C ARG A 95 -13.73 46.00 6.97
N ASP A 96 -13.96 47.30 6.98
CA ASP A 96 -15.16 47.88 6.42
C ASP A 96 -15.34 47.47 4.95
N ALA A 97 -16.61 47.28 4.55
CA ALA A 97 -16.99 47.03 3.17
C ALA A 97 -16.96 48.34 2.34
N PRO A 98 -17.01 48.24 1.00
CA PRO A 98 -18.31 48.55 0.39
C PRO A 98 -18.73 47.61 -0.76
N LYS A 99 -20.03 47.66 -1.09
CA LYS A 99 -20.73 46.80 -2.08
C LYS A 99 -21.04 47.52 -3.40
N GLN A 100 -21.09 46.77 -4.52
CA GLN A 100 -21.93 46.97 -5.72
C GLN A 100 -22.19 45.58 -6.36
N ARG A 101 -23.37 45.10 -6.79
CA ARG A 101 -24.76 45.61 -6.91
C ARG A 101 -25.25 46.26 -8.23
N TYR A 102 -24.99 45.61 -9.36
CA TYR A 102 -25.99 45.53 -10.46
C TYR A 102 -26.93 44.35 -10.12
N GLN A 103 -28.21 44.49 -9.73
CA GLN A 103 -29.39 45.03 -10.45
C GLN A 103 -29.53 44.40 -11.85
N ARG A 104 -30.55 43.57 -12.13
CA ARG A 104 -31.97 43.91 -12.38
C ARG A 104 -32.79 42.58 -12.42
N ASP A 105 -34.08 42.41 -12.08
CA ASP A 105 -35.21 43.26 -11.61
C ASP A 105 -36.10 42.46 -10.61
N GLU A 106 -37.26 43.00 -10.19
CA GLU A 106 -38.39 42.29 -9.54
C GLU A 106 -39.73 42.82 -10.13
N PRO A 107 -40.93 42.25 -9.83
CA PRO A 107 -41.81 42.97 -8.90
C PRO A 107 -42.84 42.16 -8.07
N SER A 108 -42.86 42.43 -6.76
CA SER A 108 -43.98 42.71 -5.82
C SER A 108 -45.20 41.75 -5.77
N ARG A 109 -45.74 41.38 -4.59
CA ARG A 109 -46.37 42.32 -3.64
C ARG A 109 -47.01 41.66 -2.39
N ARG A 110 -46.82 42.29 -1.21
CA ARG A 110 -47.63 42.33 0.06
C ARG A 110 -47.77 41.10 1.00
N GLU A 111 -47.23 41.30 2.22
CA GLU A 111 -47.93 41.45 3.53
C GLU A 111 -49.03 40.43 3.96
N ASP A 112 -48.72 39.77 5.10
CA ASP A 112 -49.55 39.09 6.13
C ASP A 112 -50.85 39.83 6.60
N PRO A 113 -51.75 39.27 7.45
CA PRO A 113 -51.67 38.01 8.24
C PRO A 113 -52.96 37.12 8.33
N GLU A 114 -52.81 35.97 9.03
CA GLU A 114 -53.80 35.34 9.96
C GLU A 114 -55.12 34.67 9.47
N SER A 115 -55.49 33.63 10.24
CA SER A 115 -56.83 33.08 10.49
C SER A 115 -57.56 32.12 9.51
N SER A 116 -57.65 30.87 9.99
CA SER A 116 -58.90 30.09 10.17
C SER A 116 -59.48 29.22 9.03
N SER A 117 -59.73 27.97 9.44
CA SER A 117 -60.81 27.06 9.01
C SER A 117 -60.72 26.32 7.66
N ASP A 118 -60.66 25.00 7.79
CA ASP A 118 -61.45 24.00 7.04
C ASP A 118 -61.33 23.94 5.51
N ASP A 119 -60.52 22.99 5.02
CA ASP A 119 -61.06 22.01 4.06
C ASP A 119 -60.39 20.63 4.23
N SER A 120 -61.22 19.59 4.20
CA SER A 120 -60.88 18.19 4.40
C SER A 120 -60.81 17.46 3.05
N VAL A 121 -59.67 17.54 2.35
CA VAL A 121 -59.47 16.84 1.07
C VAL A 121 -58.35 15.81 1.13
N GLY A 122 -58.63 14.70 1.80
CA GLY A 122 -57.82 13.48 1.76
C GLY A 122 -58.39 12.44 2.74
N PRO A 123 -58.67 11.19 2.32
CA PRO A 123 -59.22 10.19 3.23
C PRO A 123 -58.23 9.87 4.36
N ALA A 124 -58.62 10.19 5.59
CA ALA A 124 -57.82 9.91 6.77
C ALA A 124 -57.65 8.38 6.94
N LEU A 125 -56.41 7.92 7.05
CA LEU A 125 -56.11 6.51 7.30
C LEU A 125 -56.66 6.10 8.68
N PRO A 126 -57.39 4.97 8.81
CA PRO A 126 -57.96 4.54 10.08
C PRO A 126 -56.85 4.19 11.09
N GLY A 127 -56.95 4.72 12.31
CA GLY A 127 -56.05 4.41 13.42
C GLY A 127 -55.26 5.59 14.02
N GLN A 128 -55.65 6.85 13.78
CA GLN A 128 -54.92 8.01 14.33
C GLN A 128 -55.35 8.46 15.75
N ASP A 129 -55.98 7.58 16.51
CA ASP A 129 -56.28 7.77 17.93
C ASP A 129 -55.10 7.31 18.81
N GLY A 130 -54.15 8.21 19.05
CA GLY A 130 -52.97 7.86 19.86
C GLY A 130 -51.74 8.76 19.73
N ARG A 131 -51.90 10.08 19.59
CA ARG A 131 -50.76 11.02 19.60
C ARG A 131 -50.21 11.21 21.04
N GLN A 132 -49.54 10.18 21.57
CA GLN A 132 -48.62 10.28 22.70
C GLN A 132 -47.38 9.41 22.48
N GLY A 133 -46.22 10.04 22.34
CA GLY A 133 -44.95 9.45 22.77
C GLY A 133 -44.48 8.15 22.10
N ARG A 134 -44.51 8.03 20.77
CA ARG A 134 -43.57 7.11 20.08
C ARG A 134 -42.69 7.92 19.13
N GLY A 135 -41.49 8.25 19.60
CA GLY A 135 -40.46 8.84 18.76
C GLY A 135 -40.23 7.94 17.55
N ARG A 136 -40.13 8.54 16.35
CA ARG A 136 -39.80 7.81 15.12
C ARG A 136 -38.50 7.08 15.37
N MET A 137 -38.51 5.74 15.34
CA MET A 137 -37.29 4.95 15.44
C MET A 137 -36.51 5.14 14.14
N GLY A 138 -35.67 6.17 14.12
CA GLY A 138 -34.67 6.35 13.08
C GLY A 138 -33.65 5.20 13.14
N PRO A 139 -32.76 5.09 12.13
CA PRO A 139 -31.63 4.18 12.19
C PRO A 139 -30.92 4.34 13.53
N SER A 140 -30.73 3.24 14.26
CA SER A 140 -30.00 3.30 15.53
C SER A 140 -28.62 3.89 15.27
N ILE A 141 -28.18 4.79 16.15
CA ILE A 141 -26.81 5.30 16.10
C ILE A 141 -25.88 4.08 16.21
N PRO A 142 -24.91 3.90 15.28
CA PRO A 142 -24.00 2.76 15.32
C PRO A 142 -23.28 2.69 16.67
N ASN A 143 -23.19 1.51 17.25
CA ASN A 143 -22.46 1.27 18.48
C ASN A 143 -20.94 1.41 18.21
N MET A 144 -20.15 1.58 19.27
CA MET A 144 -18.68 1.59 19.18
C MET A 144 -18.14 0.34 18.45
N GLN A 145 -18.76 -0.81 18.72
CA GLN A 145 -18.46 -2.10 18.06
C GLN A 145 -18.76 -2.07 16.56
N ASP A 146 -19.84 -1.41 16.13
CA ASP A 146 -20.19 -1.27 14.71
C ASP A 146 -19.21 -0.34 13.99
N LEU A 147 -18.72 0.70 14.68
CA LEU A 147 -17.69 1.62 14.17
C LEU A 147 -16.31 0.94 14.06
N GLU A 148 -15.96 0.06 15.01
CA GLU A 148 -14.74 -0.76 14.96
C GLU A 148 -14.78 -1.77 13.80
N LEU A 149 -15.87 -2.54 13.69
CA LEU A 149 -16.07 -3.50 12.59
C LEU A 149 -16.07 -2.82 11.22
N ARG A 150 -16.63 -1.60 11.13
CA ARG A 150 -16.57 -0.80 9.90
C ARG A 150 -15.13 -0.37 9.56
N ARG A 151 -14.34 0.07 10.53
CA ARG A 151 -12.91 0.43 10.31
C ARG A 151 -12.07 -0.77 9.91
N GLU A 152 -12.34 -1.94 10.50
CA GLU A 152 -11.69 -3.21 10.14
C GLU A 152 -11.98 -3.54 8.66
N ASN A 153 -13.26 -3.59 8.27
CA ASN A 153 -13.67 -3.82 6.87
C ASN A 153 -13.05 -2.80 5.90
N GLU A 154 -13.11 -1.49 6.21
CA GLU A 154 -12.51 -0.44 5.37
C GLU A 154 -10.98 -0.63 5.23
N SER A 155 -10.30 -1.15 6.26
CA SER A 155 -8.86 -1.46 6.21
C SER A 155 -8.55 -2.72 5.40
N GLU A 156 -9.38 -3.76 5.49
CA GLU A 156 -9.25 -4.97 4.69
C GLU A 156 -9.52 -4.68 3.20
N GLU A 157 -10.56 -3.91 2.89
CA GLU A 157 -10.89 -3.46 1.53
C GLU A 157 -9.78 -2.58 0.93
N ALA A 158 -9.17 -1.69 1.72
CA ALA A 158 -8.02 -0.91 1.27
C ALA A 158 -6.80 -1.81 0.96
N TYR A 159 -6.59 -2.86 1.76
CA TYR A 159 -5.51 -3.83 1.56
C TYR A 159 -5.74 -4.74 0.33
N THR A 160 -6.95 -5.28 0.16
CA THR A 160 -7.32 -6.10 -1.01
C THR A 160 -7.23 -5.29 -2.30
N ARG A 161 -7.80 -4.08 -2.32
CA ARG A 161 -7.72 -3.16 -3.47
C ARG A 161 -6.27 -2.84 -3.87
N ARG A 162 -5.39 -2.59 -2.90
CA ARG A 162 -3.95 -2.34 -3.17
C ARG A 162 -3.23 -3.58 -3.72
N LYS A 163 -3.63 -4.77 -3.24
CA LYS A 163 -3.10 -6.06 -3.73
C LYS A 163 -3.57 -6.34 -5.16
N GLU A 164 -4.85 -6.17 -5.44
CA GLU A 164 -5.46 -6.33 -6.77
C GLU A 164 -4.81 -5.42 -7.80
N GLN A 165 -4.73 -4.11 -7.55
CA GLN A 165 -4.02 -3.15 -8.42
C GLN A 165 -2.58 -3.60 -8.75
N ARG A 166 -1.89 -4.22 -7.78
CA ARG A 166 -0.53 -4.74 -8.00
C ARG A 166 -0.51 -5.99 -8.86
N GLU A 167 -1.47 -6.90 -8.70
CA GLU A 167 -1.61 -8.08 -9.55
C GLU A 167 -2.06 -7.70 -10.96
N ASP A 168 -2.98 -6.75 -11.13
CA ASP A 168 -3.42 -6.20 -12.42
C ASP A 168 -2.23 -5.59 -13.19
N MET A 169 -1.41 -4.77 -12.52
CA MET A 169 -0.21 -4.19 -13.14
C MET A 169 0.82 -5.26 -13.54
N LYS A 170 0.93 -6.39 -12.82
CA LYS A 170 1.76 -7.52 -13.26
C LYS A 170 1.12 -8.28 -14.42
N TYR A 171 -0.20 -8.43 -14.41
CA TYR A 171 -0.98 -9.14 -15.42
C TYR A 171 -0.93 -8.40 -16.75
N ALA A 172 -1.17 -7.08 -16.76
CA ALA A 172 -0.98 -6.21 -17.91
C ALA A 172 0.44 -6.33 -18.50
N ARG A 173 1.49 -6.25 -17.67
CA ARG A 173 2.89 -6.49 -18.10
C ARG A 173 3.17 -7.92 -18.57
N LYS A 174 2.33 -8.90 -18.23
CA LYS A 174 2.45 -10.29 -18.70
C LYS A 174 1.72 -10.46 -20.03
N LEU A 175 0.56 -9.83 -20.20
CA LEU A 175 -0.17 -9.77 -21.47
C LEU A 175 0.63 -9.02 -22.54
N ASP A 176 1.17 -7.84 -22.24
CA ASP A 176 2.01 -7.07 -23.15
C ASP A 176 3.21 -7.87 -23.67
N ARG A 177 4.02 -8.45 -22.76
CA ARG A 177 5.13 -9.35 -23.13
C ARG A 177 4.69 -10.61 -23.87
N LYS A 178 3.46 -11.09 -23.66
CA LYS A 178 2.89 -12.22 -24.40
C LYS A 178 2.54 -11.79 -25.82
N GLY A 179 1.82 -10.67 -26.00
CA GLY A 179 1.46 -10.11 -27.30
C GLY A 179 2.68 -9.71 -28.13
N GLN A 180 3.69 -9.08 -27.53
CA GLN A 180 4.97 -8.80 -28.19
C GLN A 180 5.66 -10.08 -28.69
N LYS A 181 5.61 -11.17 -27.90
CA LYS A 181 6.15 -12.46 -28.33
C LYS A 181 5.33 -13.08 -29.45
N GLU A 182 4.00 -13.03 -29.38
CA GLU A 182 3.11 -13.56 -30.42
C GLU A 182 3.27 -12.79 -31.74
N ALA A 183 3.38 -11.45 -31.71
CA ALA A 183 3.69 -10.63 -32.88
C ALA A 183 5.08 -10.92 -33.47
N LEU A 184 6.09 -11.22 -32.63
CA LEU A 184 7.41 -11.65 -33.11
C LEU A 184 7.39 -13.06 -33.72
N ASP A 185 6.62 -13.98 -33.14
CA ASP A 185 6.47 -15.34 -33.67
C ASP A 185 5.60 -15.36 -34.96
N GLU A 186 4.75 -14.35 -35.21
CA GLU A 186 4.05 -14.11 -36.49
C GLU A 186 4.98 -13.49 -37.55
N LEU A 187 5.73 -12.43 -37.18
CA LEU A 187 6.66 -11.74 -38.10
C LEU A 187 7.85 -12.62 -38.51
N VAL A 188 8.33 -13.46 -37.59
CA VAL A 188 9.43 -14.40 -37.81
C VAL A 188 8.97 -15.79 -37.36
N PRO A 189 8.31 -16.57 -38.24
CA PRO A 189 7.81 -17.89 -37.90
C PRO A 189 8.95 -18.82 -37.50
N ARG A 190 8.98 -19.15 -36.21
CA ARG A 190 9.97 -20.03 -35.58
C ARG A 190 9.53 -21.48 -35.67
N ALA A 191 10.51 -22.39 -35.73
CA ALA A 191 10.23 -23.83 -35.76
C ALA A 191 9.44 -24.27 -34.51
N GLU A 192 8.51 -25.21 -34.69
CA GLU A 192 7.60 -25.65 -33.64
C GLU A 192 8.33 -26.18 -32.40
N ALA A 193 7.75 -25.91 -31.22
CA ALA A 193 8.34 -26.27 -29.94
C ALA A 193 8.47 -27.80 -29.78
N GLY A 194 9.71 -28.28 -29.68
CA GLY A 194 10.03 -29.70 -29.53
C GLY A 194 10.73 -30.31 -30.75
N THR A 195 10.63 -29.68 -31.92
CA THR A 195 11.30 -30.15 -33.15
C THR A 195 12.84 -30.07 -33.05
N ARG A 196 13.53 -30.93 -33.80
CA ARG A 196 15.00 -30.90 -33.91
C ARG A 196 15.50 -29.58 -34.50
N GLU A 197 14.74 -28.98 -35.41
CA GLU A 197 15.04 -27.69 -36.01
C GLU A 197 15.02 -26.58 -34.96
N ARG A 198 13.98 -26.54 -34.10
CA ARG A 198 13.91 -25.60 -32.98
C ARG A 198 15.04 -25.78 -31.96
N GLN A 199 15.55 -27.02 -31.78
CA GLN A 199 16.73 -27.27 -30.95
C GLN A 199 18.02 -26.72 -31.58
N LEU A 200 18.19 -26.86 -32.90
CA LEU A 200 19.33 -26.32 -33.64
C LEU A 200 19.29 -24.80 -33.72
N GLU A 201 18.11 -24.22 -33.96
CA GLU A 201 17.86 -22.78 -33.91
C GLU A 201 18.19 -22.21 -32.53
N LYS A 202 17.65 -22.78 -31.45
CA LYS A 202 17.97 -22.40 -30.07
C LYS A 202 19.47 -22.55 -29.74
N LYS A 203 20.17 -23.49 -30.36
CA LYS A 203 21.64 -23.63 -30.24
C LYS A 203 22.37 -22.52 -31.02
N ARG A 204 21.86 -22.10 -32.18
CA ARG A 204 22.36 -20.96 -32.95
C ARG A 204 22.13 -19.64 -32.20
N GLU A 205 20.91 -19.35 -31.75
CA GLU A 205 20.58 -18.16 -30.93
C GLU A 205 21.47 -18.06 -29.67
N LYS A 206 21.69 -19.19 -28.97
CA LYS A 206 22.62 -19.25 -27.83
C LYS A 206 24.08 -19.01 -28.23
N ASN A 207 24.54 -19.61 -29.32
CA ASN A 207 25.90 -19.39 -29.79
C ASN A 207 26.11 -17.94 -30.27
N GLU A 208 25.11 -17.34 -30.89
CA GLU A 208 25.12 -15.97 -31.39
C GLU A 208 25.07 -14.94 -30.27
N THR A 209 24.25 -15.16 -29.24
CA THR A 209 24.28 -14.33 -28.02
C THR A 209 25.62 -14.47 -27.28
N MET A 210 26.16 -15.67 -27.11
CA MET A 210 27.51 -15.86 -26.55
C MET A 210 28.61 -15.24 -27.43
N LYS A 211 28.41 -15.19 -28.76
CA LYS A 211 29.30 -14.52 -29.71
C LYS A 211 29.18 -13.00 -29.61
N SER A 212 27.98 -12.44 -29.47
CA SER A 212 27.79 -11.00 -29.31
C SER A 212 28.35 -10.48 -27.99
N PHE A 213 28.28 -11.24 -26.89
CA PHE A 213 29.00 -10.89 -25.65
C PHE A 213 30.52 -10.89 -25.82
N ARG A 214 31.09 -11.72 -26.71
CA ARG A 214 32.53 -11.76 -27.01
C ARG A 214 32.97 -10.64 -27.97
N GLU A 215 32.19 -10.39 -29.02
CA GLU A 215 32.55 -9.44 -30.08
C GLU A 215 32.14 -7.99 -29.78
N LYS A 216 31.10 -7.78 -28.95
CA LYS A 216 30.65 -6.44 -28.51
C LYS A 216 31.46 -5.90 -27.31
N SER A 217 32.53 -6.59 -26.91
CA SER A 217 33.49 -6.14 -25.90
C SER A 217 34.79 -5.68 -26.58
N PRO A 218 34.87 -4.43 -27.10
CA PRO A 218 36.10 -3.87 -27.62
C PRO A 218 37.05 -3.56 -26.45
N GLY A 219 37.99 -4.48 -26.21
CA GLY A 219 38.93 -4.38 -25.10
C GLY A 219 38.46 -5.15 -23.87
N ALA A 220 38.53 -6.48 -23.95
CA ALA A 220 38.73 -7.30 -22.76
C ALA A 220 40.12 -6.97 -22.18
N ALA A 221 40.21 -5.88 -21.42
CA ALA A 221 41.31 -5.67 -20.50
C ALA A 221 41.35 -6.89 -19.56
N GLU A 222 42.53 -7.49 -19.39
CA GLU A 222 42.74 -8.63 -18.51
C GLU A 222 42.55 -8.16 -17.05
N VAL A 223 41.30 -8.15 -16.58
CA VAL A 223 40.97 -7.99 -15.17
C VAL A 223 41.68 -9.13 -14.44
N PRO A 224 42.59 -8.84 -13.49
CA PRO A 224 43.39 -9.86 -12.86
C PRO A 224 42.48 -10.89 -12.18
N GLU A 225 42.87 -12.17 -12.25
CA GLU A 225 42.04 -13.29 -11.77
C GLU A 225 41.66 -13.12 -10.28
N SER A 226 42.48 -12.42 -9.50
CA SER A 226 42.20 -12.01 -8.12
C SER A 226 40.99 -11.09 -7.95
N GLU A 227 40.73 -10.15 -8.87
CA GLU A 227 39.52 -9.31 -8.84
C GLU A 227 38.33 -10.03 -9.47
N LEU A 228 38.57 -10.79 -10.54
CA LEU A 228 37.52 -11.56 -11.22
C LEU A 228 36.93 -12.67 -10.33
N MET A 229 37.74 -13.27 -9.46
CA MET A 229 37.32 -14.30 -8.49
C MET A 229 36.99 -13.72 -7.10
N GLY A 230 36.87 -12.40 -6.96
CA GLY A 230 36.37 -11.76 -5.73
C GLY A 230 37.30 -11.88 -4.53
N GLY A 231 38.59 -11.60 -4.72
CA GLY A 231 39.60 -11.57 -3.66
C GLY A 231 39.24 -10.63 -2.52
N GLY A 232 39.15 -11.20 -1.30
CA GLY A 232 38.79 -10.49 -0.07
C GLY A 232 37.38 -10.84 0.44
N ASP A 233 37.30 -11.76 1.40
CA ASP A 233 36.16 -12.18 2.27
C ASP A 233 34.75 -12.44 1.69
N SER A 234 34.52 -12.17 0.41
CA SER A 234 33.23 -12.25 -0.28
C SER A 234 32.56 -13.63 -0.18
N LEU A 235 33.36 -14.70 -0.21
CA LEU A 235 32.88 -16.09 -0.11
C LEU A 235 32.33 -16.43 1.29
N GLY A 236 32.95 -15.88 2.34
CA GLY A 236 32.50 -16.04 3.72
C GLY A 236 31.17 -15.34 3.94
N GLU A 237 31.07 -14.07 3.51
CA GLU A 237 29.82 -13.32 3.55
C GLU A 237 28.71 -13.97 2.73
N PHE A 238 29.00 -14.47 1.52
CA PHE A 238 28.00 -15.14 0.69
C PHE A 238 27.48 -16.43 1.33
N LYS A 239 28.38 -17.22 1.95
CA LYS A 239 28.00 -18.43 2.69
C LYS A 239 27.16 -18.11 3.93
N ALA A 240 27.51 -17.06 4.68
CA ALA A 240 26.73 -16.57 5.81
C ALA A 240 25.34 -16.05 5.36
N LYS A 241 25.27 -15.20 4.33
CA LYS A 241 24.01 -14.71 3.74
C LYS A 241 23.14 -15.86 3.24
N LYS A 242 23.71 -16.89 2.60
CA LYS A 242 22.98 -18.09 2.16
C LYS A 242 22.39 -18.85 3.35
N GLN A 243 23.18 -19.09 4.40
CA GLN A 243 22.71 -19.75 5.62
C GLN A 243 21.62 -18.94 6.34
N GLU A 244 21.72 -17.61 6.37
CA GLU A 244 20.65 -16.75 6.88
C GLU A 244 19.36 -16.87 6.04
N PHE A 245 19.45 -16.91 4.71
CA PHE A 245 18.28 -17.09 3.85
C PHE A 245 17.65 -18.48 4.01
N GLU A 246 18.46 -19.51 4.22
CA GLU A 246 17.98 -20.87 4.51
C GLU A 246 17.31 -20.94 5.89
N ARG A 247 17.89 -20.31 6.92
CA ARG A 247 17.26 -20.20 8.25
C ARG A 247 15.96 -19.39 8.20
N LYS A 248 15.94 -18.24 7.51
CA LYS A 248 14.72 -17.42 7.31
C LYS A 248 13.63 -18.12 6.49
N LYS A 249 13.97 -19.10 5.63
CA LYS A 249 13.00 -19.97 4.97
C LYS A 249 12.42 -20.99 5.95
N ASN A 250 13.28 -21.68 6.71
CA ASN A 250 12.87 -22.61 7.75
C ASN A 250 11.96 -21.93 8.78
N ASP A 251 12.36 -20.78 9.34
CA ASP A 251 11.55 -19.97 10.28
C ASP A 251 10.18 -19.52 9.69
N ARG A 252 10.03 -19.51 8.36
CA ARG A 252 8.77 -19.13 7.67
C ARG A 252 7.93 -20.35 7.29
N GLU A 253 8.57 -21.49 7.08
CA GLU A 253 7.93 -22.78 6.89
C GLU A 253 7.40 -23.29 8.25
N LEU A 254 8.19 -23.18 9.32
CA LEU A 254 7.78 -23.46 10.71
C LEU A 254 6.56 -22.62 11.12
N ARG A 255 6.58 -21.28 10.94
CA ARG A 255 5.40 -20.43 11.22
C ARG A 255 4.17 -20.77 10.37
N ARG A 256 4.37 -21.30 9.16
CA ARG A 256 3.27 -21.74 8.29
C ARG A 256 2.71 -23.09 8.76
N GLU A 257 3.58 -23.99 9.21
CA GLU A 257 3.21 -25.26 9.81
C GLU A 257 2.49 -25.06 11.14
N GLU A 258 3.01 -24.22 12.05
CA GLU A 258 2.35 -23.81 13.29
C GLU A 258 0.93 -23.25 13.05
N MET A 259 0.77 -22.35 12.07
CA MET A 259 -0.54 -21.80 11.71
C MET A 259 -1.49 -22.86 11.11
N LEU A 260 -0.96 -23.81 10.33
CA LEU A 260 -1.76 -24.91 9.78
C LEU A 260 -2.14 -25.94 10.86
N MET A 261 -1.25 -26.24 11.80
CA MET A 261 -1.50 -27.10 12.95
C MET A 261 -2.53 -26.49 13.89
N ALA A 262 -2.42 -25.19 14.21
CA ALA A 262 -3.43 -24.49 15.02
C ALA A 262 -4.82 -24.53 14.35
N ARG A 263 -4.88 -24.31 13.04
CA ARG A 263 -6.14 -24.38 12.26
C ARG A 263 -6.69 -25.80 12.11
N ALA A 264 -5.83 -26.81 12.13
CA ALA A 264 -6.24 -28.21 12.17
C ALA A 264 -6.81 -28.58 13.56
N ALA A 265 -6.13 -28.16 14.64
CA ALA A 265 -6.60 -28.37 16.00
C ALA A 265 -7.96 -27.71 16.26
N GLU A 266 -8.16 -26.46 15.83
CA GLU A 266 -9.47 -25.77 15.93
C GLU A 266 -10.58 -26.53 15.17
N ARG A 267 -10.26 -27.10 14.01
CA ARG A 267 -11.20 -27.91 13.21
C ARG A 267 -11.53 -29.23 13.90
N ASP A 268 -10.54 -29.89 14.49
CA ASP A 268 -10.71 -31.16 15.17
C ASP A 268 -11.42 -31.00 16.52
N GLU A 269 -11.20 -29.90 17.24
CA GLU A 269 -11.95 -29.51 18.45
C GLU A 269 -13.44 -29.30 18.12
N ARG A 270 -13.76 -28.52 17.08
CA ARG A 270 -15.16 -28.39 16.60
C ARG A 270 -15.77 -29.73 16.22
N LEU A 271 -15.01 -30.62 15.55
CA LEU A 271 -15.51 -31.96 15.20
C LEU A 271 -15.70 -32.86 16.44
N GLN A 272 -14.88 -32.72 17.47
CA GLN A 272 -15.06 -33.41 18.75
C GLN A 272 -16.29 -32.89 19.48
N GLU A 273 -16.54 -31.58 19.51
CA GLU A 273 -17.79 -31.04 20.06
C GLU A 273 -19.04 -31.60 19.35
N TYR A 274 -19.02 -31.72 18.02
CA TYR A 274 -20.14 -32.32 17.28
C TYR A 274 -20.31 -33.81 17.65
N ARG A 275 -19.22 -34.58 17.70
CA ARG A 275 -19.25 -35.99 18.13
C ARG A 275 -19.76 -36.14 19.57
N GLU A 276 -19.35 -35.28 20.50
CA GLU A 276 -19.87 -35.29 21.86
C GLU A 276 -21.36 -34.98 21.93
N LYS A 277 -21.86 -34.04 21.10
CA LYS A 277 -23.29 -33.72 21.01
C LYS A 277 -24.06 -34.92 20.42
N GLU A 278 -23.52 -35.59 19.42
CA GLU A 278 -24.05 -36.85 18.87
C GLU A 278 -24.04 -37.99 19.89
N ASP A 279 -22.93 -38.21 20.60
CA ASP A 279 -22.82 -39.25 21.64
C ASP A 279 -23.76 -38.99 22.83
N LYS A 280 -23.94 -37.72 23.24
CA LYS A 280 -24.92 -37.33 24.28
C LYS A 280 -26.36 -37.61 23.82
N THR A 281 -26.72 -37.31 22.56
CA THR A 281 -28.06 -37.64 22.03
C THR A 281 -28.24 -39.15 21.84
N MET A 282 -27.23 -39.86 21.35
CA MET A 282 -27.24 -41.33 21.24
C MET A 282 -27.31 -42.03 22.60
N ALA A 283 -26.67 -41.49 23.64
CA ALA A 283 -26.78 -41.99 25.01
C ALA A 283 -28.20 -41.79 25.58
N MET A 284 -28.80 -40.61 25.36
CA MET A 284 -30.19 -40.34 25.72
C MET A 284 -31.16 -41.29 25.00
N LEU A 285 -31.02 -41.45 23.68
CA LEU A 285 -31.85 -42.36 22.88
C LEU A 285 -31.66 -43.83 23.28
N ARG A 286 -30.43 -44.27 23.56
CA ARG A 286 -30.14 -45.62 24.10
C ARG A 286 -30.74 -45.81 25.50
N GLY A 287 -30.78 -44.76 26.32
CA GLY A 287 -31.43 -44.76 27.63
C GLY A 287 -32.94 -44.96 27.53
N LEU A 288 -33.61 -44.16 26.68
CA LEU A 288 -35.04 -44.31 26.39
C LEU A 288 -35.38 -45.66 25.74
N ALA A 289 -34.53 -46.15 24.83
CA ALA A 289 -34.70 -47.48 24.23
C ALA A 289 -34.58 -48.60 25.27
N ARG A 290 -33.65 -48.50 26.24
CA ARG A 290 -33.57 -49.43 27.37
C ARG A 290 -34.78 -49.34 28.31
N GLN A 291 -35.34 -48.16 28.54
CA GLN A 291 -36.54 -48.00 29.37
C GLN A 291 -37.80 -48.55 28.69
N ASN A 292 -37.92 -48.42 27.36
CA ASN A 292 -39.11 -48.82 26.62
C ASN A 292 -39.05 -50.25 26.05
N PHE A 293 -37.86 -50.81 25.84
CA PHE A 293 -37.66 -52.11 25.18
C PHE A 293 -36.65 -53.03 25.89
N GLY A 294 -36.16 -52.66 27.08
CA GLY A 294 -35.20 -53.45 27.86
C GLY A 294 -35.85 -54.47 28.78
N ALA A 295 -35.55 -55.75 28.52
CA ALA A 295 -35.37 -56.76 29.56
C ALA A 295 -33.89 -56.75 30.01
#